data_AF-A0AA38MJB0-F1
#
_entry.id   AF-A0AA38MJB0-F1
#
_cell.length_a   1.000
_cell.length_b   1.000
_cell.length_c   1.000
_cell.angle_alpha   90.00
_cell.angle_beta   90.00
_cell.angle_gamma   90.00
#
_symmetry.space_group_name_H-M   'P 1'
#
loop_
_entity.id
_entity.type
_entity.pdbx_description
1 polymer ?
#
loop_
_entity_poly.entity_id
_entity_poly.type
_entity_poly.pdbx_seq_one_letter_code
_entity_poly.pdbx_strand_id
1 'polypeptide(L)'
;MFNDIESGLYDMLIIVDDILDATILRKGLPSAHMVYGIPLTDIAIDDFITLGIRFFTGHRLEIYYRDIQQCPTFNDFRVLIRAKYATAFVWGVQWLKLCANNDKIELSADFCDK
;
A
#
# COMPACT_ATOMS: atom_id res chain seq x y z
N MET A 1 -17.21 -3.95 7.37
CA MET A 1 -16.50 -3.25 6.28
C MET A 1 -15.66 -2.09 6.80
N PHE A 2 -16.23 -1.05 7.41
CA PHE A 2 -15.42 0.07 7.94
C PHE A 2 -14.53 -0.36 9.12
N ASN A 3 -15.09 -1.13 10.06
CA ASN A 3 -14.35 -1.69 11.20
C ASN A 3 -13.20 -2.63 10.77
N ASP A 4 -13.33 -3.31 9.63
CA ASP A 4 -12.29 -4.22 9.12
C ASP A 4 -11.09 -3.43 8.58
N ILE A 5 -11.35 -2.27 7.96
CA ILE A 5 -10.31 -1.35 7.51
C ILE A 5 -9.59 -0.71 8.70
N GLU A 6 -10.35 -0.31 9.72
CA GLU A 6 -9.79 0.26 10.95
C GLU A 6 -8.90 -0.77 11.67
N SER A 7 -9.37 -2.01 11.81
CA SER A 7 -8.57 -3.09 12.40
C SER A 7 -7.30 -3.35 11.60
N GLY A 8 -7.38 -3.39 10.26
CA GLY A 8 -6.21 -3.60 9.41
C GLY A 8 -5.17 -2.48 9.54
N LEU A 9 -5.61 -1.23 9.61
CA LEU A 9 -4.71 -0.08 9.83
C LEU A 9 -4.05 -0.14 11.21
N TYR A 10 -4.80 -0.49 12.25
CA TYR A 10 -4.30 -0.65 13.60
C TYR A 10 -3.25 -1.76 13.68
N ASP A 11 -3.49 -2.90 13.04
CA ASP A 11 -2.55 -4.01 13.03
C ASP A 11 -1.23 -3.62 12.34
N MET A 12 -1.30 -2.89 11.22
CA MET A 12 -0.11 -2.39 10.52
C MET A 12 0.71 -1.42 11.38
N LEU A 13 0.05 -0.48 12.08
CA LEU A 13 0.73 0.49 12.95
C LEU A 13 1.55 -0.19 14.04
N ILE A 14 1.05 -1.28 14.60
CA ILE A 14 1.80 -1.94 15.67
C ILE A 14 2.86 -2.88 15.11
N ILE A 15 2.72 -3.39 13.88
CA ILE A 15 3.84 -4.10 13.23
C ILE A 15 5.02 -3.14 13.02
N VAL A 16 4.74 -1.88 12.63
CA VAL A 16 5.76 -0.84 12.51
C VAL A 16 6.42 -0.59 13.87
N ASP A 17 5.62 -0.39 14.91
CA ASP A 17 6.10 -0.20 16.29
C ASP A 17 6.98 -1.38 16.74
N ASP A 18 6.53 -2.60 16.44
CA ASP A 18 7.25 -3.81 16.81
C ASP A 18 8.66 -3.86 16.17
N ILE A 19 8.80 -3.41 14.92
CA ILE A 19 10.10 -3.32 14.22
C ILE A 19 10.97 -2.22 14.83
N LEU A 20 10.40 -1.03 15.08
CA LEU A 20 11.12 0.12 15.61
C LEU A 20 11.65 -0.13 17.03
N ASP A 21 10.89 -0.86 17.84
CA ASP A 21 11.25 -1.22 19.22
C ASP A 21 12.02 -2.55 19.33
N ALA A 22 12.29 -3.23 18.21
CA ALA A 22 12.92 -4.55 18.16
C ALA A 22 12.25 -5.57 19.09
N THR A 23 10.92 -5.55 19.16
CA THR A 23 10.15 -6.42 20.06
C THR A 23 10.16 -7.87 19.59
N ILE A 24 10.65 -8.75 20.44
CA ILE A 24 10.77 -10.17 20.10
C ILE A 24 9.40 -10.87 20.14
N LEU A 25 8.53 -10.47 21.07
CA LEU A 25 7.26 -11.12 21.35
C LEU A 25 6.13 -10.11 21.43
N ARG A 26 4.96 -10.52 20.96
CA ARG A 26 3.71 -9.79 21.07
C ARG A 26 2.57 -10.73 21.40
N LYS A 27 1.83 -10.41 22.48
CA LYS A 27 0.77 -11.27 23.04
C LYS A 27 1.23 -12.73 23.28
N GLY A 28 2.53 -12.92 23.58
CA GLY A 28 3.13 -14.24 23.78
C GLY A 28 3.52 -15.00 22.50
N LEU A 29 3.33 -14.41 21.32
CA LEU A 29 3.74 -14.96 20.03
C LEU A 29 4.96 -14.21 19.48
N PRO A 30 5.80 -14.81 18.62
CA PRO A 30 6.89 -14.09 17.96
C PRO A 30 6.32 -12.93 17.12
N SER A 31 6.96 -11.77 17.18
CA SER A 31 6.56 -10.63 16.35
C SER A 31 6.70 -10.94 14.85
N ALA A 32 5.95 -10.23 14.01
CA ALA A 32 5.92 -10.48 12.56
C ALA A 32 7.33 -10.42 11.94
N HIS A 33 8.17 -9.47 12.36
CA HIS A 33 9.54 -9.31 11.84
C HIS A 33 10.50 -10.42 12.32
N MET A 34 10.14 -11.17 13.36
CA MET A 34 10.86 -12.37 13.81
C MET A 34 10.47 -13.61 13.01
N VAL A 35 9.26 -13.65 12.45
CA VAL A 35 8.76 -14.77 11.64
C VAL A 35 9.16 -14.62 10.18
N TYR A 36 8.92 -13.44 9.62
CA TYR A 36 9.11 -13.15 8.19
C TYR A 36 10.42 -12.43 7.87
N GLY A 37 11.13 -11.95 8.91
CA GLY A 37 12.31 -11.14 8.77
C GLY A 37 11.97 -9.66 8.54
N ILE A 38 12.83 -8.79 9.07
CA ILE A 38 12.74 -7.33 8.91
C ILE A 38 12.49 -6.88 7.46
N PRO A 39 13.24 -7.35 6.43
CA PRO A 39 13.07 -6.81 5.08
C PRO A 39 11.70 -7.10 4.47
N LEU A 40 11.14 -8.30 4.73
CA LEU A 40 9.84 -8.67 4.16
C LEU A 40 8.69 -7.93 4.86
N THR A 41 8.78 -7.77 6.19
CA THR A 41 7.79 -7.00 6.94
C THR A 41 7.83 -5.51 6.61
N ASP A 42 9.03 -4.97 6.39
CA ASP A 42 9.22 -3.55 6.02
C ASP A 42 8.64 -3.26 4.62
N ILE A 43 8.90 -4.13 3.64
CA ILE A 43 8.29 -4.01 2.29
C ILE A 43 6.77 -4.06 2.37
N ALA A 44 6.20 -4.96 3.18
CA ALA A 44 4.75 -5.06 3.32
C ALA A 44 4.13 -3.78 3.93
N ILE A 45 4.83 -3.15 4.87
CA ILE A 45 4.44 -1.86 5.45
C ILE A 45 4.52 -0.74 4.41
N ASP A 46 5.65 -0.61 3.72
CA ASP A 46 5.85 0.45 2.74
C ASP A 46 4.84 0.35 1.59
N ASP A 47 4.63 -0.85 1.04
CA ASP A 47 3.62 -1.08 -0.01
C ASP A 47 2.22 -0.66 0.47
N PHE A 48 1.84 -1.02 1.70
CA PHE A 48 0.53 -0.67 2.23
C PHE A 48 0.35 0.85 2.40
N ILE A 49 1.35 1.55 2.96
CA ILE A 49 1.28 2.99 3.18
C ILE A 49 1.32 3.75 1.85
N THR A 50 2.33 3.47 1.02
CA THR A 50 2.58 4.19 -0.22
C THR A 50 1.47 3.97 -1.25
N LEU A 51 1.06 2.72 -1.48
CA LEU A 51 0.01 2.40 -2.44
C LEU A 51 -1.37 2.79 -1.92
N GLY A 52 -1.61 2.66 -0.61
CA GLY A 52 -2.83 3.12 0.03
C GLY A 52 -3.05 4.62 -0.19
N ILE A 53 -2.04 5.45 0.08
CA ILE A 53 -2.11 6.92 -0.15
C ILE A 53 -2.39 7.25 -1.62
N ARG A 54 -1.75 6.53 -2.56
CA ARG A 54 -1.97 6.72 -4.00
C ARG A 54 -3.40 6.36 -4.41
N PHE A 55 -3.92 5.25 -3.91
CA PHE A 55 -5.28 4.79 -4.17
C PHE A 55 -6.33 5.80 -3.67
N PHE A 56 -6.17 6.32 -2.45
CA PHE A 56 -7.06 7.35 -1.91
C PHE A 56 -6.93 8.68 -2.65
N THR A 57 -5.74 9.01 -3.15
CA THR A 57 -5.54 10.19 -4.01
C THR A 57 -6.30 10.07 -5.34
N GLY A 58 -6.32 8.90 -5.97
CA GLY A 58 -7.14 8.64 -7.16
C GLY A 58 -8.64 8.80 -6.89
N HIS A 59 -9.13 8.28 -5.76
CA HIS A 59 -10.53 8.46 -5.34
C HIS A 59 -10.89 9.91 -5.03
N ARG A 60 -9.98 10.65 -4.38
CA ARG A 60 -10.15 12.07 -4.12
C ARG A 60 -10.29 12.86 -5.42
N LEU A 61 -9.46 12.57 -6.43
CA LEU A 61 -9.53 13.25 -7.73
C LEU A 61 -10.86 12.98 -8.45
N GLU A 62 -11.36 11.75 -8.40
CA GLU A 62 -12.67 11.42 -8.98
C GLU A 62 -13.81 12.19 -8.32
N ILE A 63 -13.82 12.26 -6.98
CA ILE A 63 -14.78 13.05 -6.21
C ILE A 63 -14.66 14.53 -6.58
N TYR A 64 -13.43 15.05 -6.65
CA TYR A 64 -13.18 16.44 -7.02
C TYR A 64 -13.77 16.79 -8.40
N TYR A 65 -13.47 16.02 -9.44
CA TYR A 65 -14.00 16.28 -10.80
C TYR A 65 -15.52 16.13 -10.89
N ARG A 66 -16.09 15.20 -10.11
CA ARG A 66 -17.55 15.04 -10.00
C ARG A 66 -18.21 16.27 -9.37
N ASP A 67 -17.65 16.74 -8.27
CA ASP A 67 -18.25 17.81 -7.47
C ASP A 67 -18.15 19.19 -8.17
N ILE A 68 -17.08 19.43 -8.93
CA ILE A 68 -16.94 20.64 -9.78
C ILE A 68 -17.68 20.53 -11.13
N GLN A 69 -18.29 19.37 -11.43
CA GLN A 69 -18.99 19.08 -12.69
C GLN A 69 -18.16 19.37 -13.97
N GLN A 70 -16.84 19.24 -13.88
CA GLN A 70 -15.93 19.52 -14.98
C GLN A 70 -15.34 18.19 -15.48
N CYS A 71 -15.45 17.97 -16.79
CA CYS A 71 -14.77 16.83 -17.42
C CYS A 71 -13.24 17.04 -17.29
N PRO A 72 -12.48 16.07 -16.76
CA PRO A 72 -11.03 16.19 -16.65
C PRO A 72 -10.39 16.29 -18.04
N THR A 73 -9.24 16.95 -18.12
CA THR A 73 -8.43 16.89 -19.34
C THR A 73 -7.92 15.47 -19.56
N PHE A 74 -7.52 15.14 -20.79
CA PHE A 74 -6.99 13.81 -21.09
C PHE A 74 -5.77 13.44 -20.20
N ASN A 75 -4.93 14.42 -19.87
CA ASN A 75 -3.78 14.19 -19.00
C ASN A 75 -4.20 13.89 -17.56
N ASP A 76 -5.12 14.67 -17.00
CA ASP A 76 -5.62 14.47 -15.64
C ASP A 76 -6.41 13.17 -15.52
N PHE A 77 -7.19 12.82 -16.56
CA PHE A 77 -7.90 11.57 -16.63
C PHE A 77 -6.94 10.37 -16.59
N ARG A 78 -5.81 10.43 -17.32
CA ARG A 78 -4.77 9.39 -17.25
C ARG A 78 -4.20 9.25 -15.84
N VAL A 79 -3.92 10.37 -15.16
CA VAL A 79 -3.42 10.35 -13.78
C VAL A 79 -4.44 9.73 -12.82
N LEU A 80 -5.72 10.11 -12.95
CA LEU A 80 -6.82 9.56 -12.17
C LEU A 80 -6.92 8.04 -12.35
N ILE A 81 -6.95 7.55 -13.59
CA ILE A 81 -7.06 6.12 -13.88
C ILE A 81 -5.86 5.34 -13.36
N ARG A 82 -4.65 5.87 -13.50
CA ARG A 82 -3.43 5.25 -12.97
C ARG A 82 -3.47 5.14 -11.44
N ALA A 83 -3.78 6.23 -10.76
CA ALA A 83 -3.84 6.26 -9.30
C ALA A 83 -4.97 5.39 -8.72
N LYS A 84 -6.12 5.31 -9.40
CA LYS A 84 -7.28 4.57 -8.90
C LYS A 84 -7.23 3.08 -9.22
N TYR A 85 -6.93 2.72 -10.47
CA TYR A 85 -7.07 1.34 -10.96
C TYR A 85 -5.72 0.64 -11.13
N ALA A 86 -4.72 1.34 -11.69
CA ALA A 86 -3.41 0.72 -11.89
C ALA A 86 -2.74 0.42 -10.54
N THR A 87 -2.87 1.31 -9.55
CA THR A 87 -2.34 1.07 -8.19
C THR A 87 -2.90 -0.20 -7.56
N ALA A 88 -4.21 -0.47 -7.67
CA ALA A 88 -4.80 -1.70 -7.14
C ALA A 88 -4.25 -2.96 -7.84
N PHE A 89 -4.03 -2.88 -9.15
CA PHE A 89 -3.45 -3.99 -9.92
C PHE A 89 -1.98 -4.22 -9.59
N VAL A 90 -1.18 -3.15 -9.51
CA VAL A 90 0.23 -3.20 -9.11
C VAL A 90 0.36 -3.83 -7.73
N TRP A 91 -0.49 -3.42 -6.80
CA TRP A 91 -0.50 -3.97 -5.45
C TRP A 91 -0.75 -5.48 -5.46
N GLY A 92 -1.76 -5.96 -6.19
CA GLY A 92 -2.03 -7.40 -6.32
C GLY A 92 -0.88 -8.18 -6.96
N VAL A 93 -0.21 -7.61 -7.97
CA VAL A 93 0.96 -8.24 -8.61
C VAL A 93 2.17 -8.28 -7.67
N GLN A 94 2.39 -7.25 -6.85
CA GLN A 94 3.46 -7.24 -5.84
C GLN A 94 3.24 -8.36 -4.81
N TRP A 95 2.04 -8.51 -4.29
CA TRP A 95 1.71 -9.63 -3.37
C TRP A 95 1.93 -11.00 -4.02
N LEU A 96 1.50 -11.18 -5.27
CA LEU A 96 1.73 -12.42 -6.00
C LEU A 96 3.23 -12.74 -6.12
N LYS A 97 4.06 -11.73 -6.39
CA LYS A 97 5.52 -11.87 -6.48
C LYS A 97 6.15 -12.19 -5.12
N LEU A 98 5.70 -11.53 -4.05
CA LEU A 98 6.17 -11.80 -2.69
C LEU A 98 5.85 -13.24 -2.26
N CYS A 99 4.68 -13.77 -2.64
CA CYS A 99 4.30 -15.16 -2.35
C CYS A 99 5.02 -16.22 -3.21
N ALA A 100 5.70 -15.84 -4.29
CA ALA A 100 6.33 -16.79 -5.21
C ALA A 100 7.81 -17.13 -4.89
N ASN A 101 8.54 -16.28 -4.15
CA ASN A 101 10.03 -16.29 -3.92
C ASN A 101 10.86 -16.19 -5.22
N ASN A 102 12.05 -15.56 -5.30
CA ASN A 102 12.80 -14.61 -4.49
C ASN A 102 13.74 -13.91 -5.50
N ASP A 103 13.43 -12.70 -5.92
CA ASP A 103 14.43 -11.80 -6.51
C ASP A 103 14.09 -10.38 -6.06
N LYS A 104 15.12 -9.60 -5.74
CA LYS A 104 14.99 -8.18 -5.39
C LYS A 104 14.32 -7.48 -6.56
N ILE A 105 13.06 -7.09 -6.38
CA ILE A 105 12.36 -6.35 -7.42
C ILE A 105 12.12 -4.96 -6.86
N GLU A 106 13.08 -4.08 -7.15
CA GLU A 106 12.85 -2.65 -7.28
C GLU A 106 11.79 -2.46 -8.38
N LEU A 107 10.52 -2.56 -8.01
CA LEU A 107 9.49 -1.85 -8.74
C LEU A 107 9.27 -0.58 -7.94
N SER A 108 10.16 0.37 -8.20
CA SER A 108 9.97 1.72 -7.74
C SER A 108 8.55 2.16 -8.11
N ALA A 109 7.97 2.94 -7.22
CA ALA A 109 6.71 3.64 -7.42
C ALA A 109 6.73 4.57 -8.67
N ASP A 110 7.84 4.59 -9.42
CA ASP A 110 8.10 5.33 -10.65
C ASP A 110 7.31 4.82 -11.87
N PHE A 111 6.54 3.72 -11.77
CA PHE A 111 5.66 3.28 -12.87
C PHE A 111 4.63 4.35 -13.27
N CYS A 112 4.48 5.42 -12.46
CA CYS A 112 3.52 6.49 -12.68
C CYS A 112 4.13 7.89 -12.89
N ASP A 113 5.44 8.08 -12.76
CA ASP A 113 6.10 9.40 -12.85
C ASP A 113 6.66 9.71 -14.25
N LYS A 114 6.25 8.95 -15.28
CA LYS A 114 6.50 9.25 -16.71
C LYS A 114 5.23 9.25 -17.57
#